data_AF-A0A7J7FLD9-F1
#
_entry.id   AF-A0A7J7FLD9-F1
#
_cell.length_a   1.000
_cell.length_b   1.000
_cell.length_c   1.000
_cell.angle_alpha   90.00
_cell.angle_beta   90.00
_cell.angle_gamma   90.00
#
_symmetry.space_group_name_H-M   'P 1'
#
loop_
_entity.id
_entity.type
_entity.pdbx_description
1 polymer ?
#
loop_
_entity_poly.entity_id
_entity_poly.type
_entity_poly.pdbx_seq_one_letter_code
_entity_poly.pdbx_strand_id
1 'polypeptide(L)'
;MSELTKELMELVWGTKSSPGLSDTIFCRWTQGFVFSESEGSALEQFEGGPCAVIAPVQAFLLKKLLFSSEKSSWRDCPEEERKELLCHTLCDILESACCDNSGSYCLVSWLRGKTTEETASISGSPAESSCQVEHSSALAVEELGFERFHALIQRRSFRSLSELKDAVLDQYSMWGNKFGVLLFLYSVLLTKGIENIKNEIEDASEPLIDPVYGHGSQSLINLLLTGHAVSNVWDGDRECSGMKLLGIHEQAAVGFLTLMEALRYCKVGSYLKSPKFPIWIVGSETHLTVFFAK
;
A
#
# COMPACT_ATOMS: atom_id res chain seq x y z
N MET A 1 -17.44 -7.81 13.76
CA MET A 1 -16.71 -7.71 12.48
C MET A 1 -17.73 -7.91 11.38
N SER A 2 -17.76 -7.05 10.35
CA SER A 2 -18.71 -7.20 9.23
C SER A 2 -18.26 -8.32 8.29
N GLU A 3 -19.17 -8.89 7.50
CA GLU A 3 -18.83 -9.93 6.51
C GLU A 3 -17.79 -9.42 5.51
N LEU A 4 -17.95 -8.17 5.05
CA LEU A 4 -16.99 -7.53 4.15
C LEU A 4 -15.58 -7.45 4.75
N THR A 5 -15.45 -7.13 6.04
CA THR A 5 -14.14 -7.10 6.70
C THR A 5 -13.51 -8.48 6.72
N LYS A 6 -14.32 -9.54 6.93
CA LYS A 6 -13.84 -10.92 6.91
C LYS A 6 -13.38 -11.33 5.52
N GLU A 7 -14.15 -11.06 4.47
CA GLU A 7 -13.76 -11.33 3.08
C GLU A 7 -12.49 -10.58 2.68
N LEU A 8 -12.36 -9.31 3.09
CA LEU A 8 -11.16 -8.52 2.86
C LEU A 8 -9.94 -9.13 3.56
N MET A 9 -10.11 -9.58 4.80
CA MET A 9 -9.05 -10.23 5.55
C MET A 9 -8.62 -11.55 4.92
N GLU A 10 -9.57 -12.37 4.47
CA GLU A 10 -9.29 -13.64 3.79
C GLU A 10 -8.56 -13.41 2.46
N LEU A 11 -8.96 -12.39 1.69
CA LEU A 11 -8.27 -12.03 0.44
C LEU A 11 -6.82 -11.58 0.69
N VAL A 12 -6.58 -10.78 1.74
CA VAL A 12 -5.26 -10.20 1.99
C VAL A 12 -4.33 -11.16 2.72
N TRP A 13 -4.83 -11.84 3.74
CA TRP A 13 -4.02 -12.61 4.71
C TRP A 13 -4.28 -14.12 4.68
N GLY A 14 -5.27 -14.57 3.90
CA GLY A 14 -5.67 -15.95 3.83
C GLY A 14 -6.65 -16.35 4.94
N THR A 15 -7.09 -17.61 4.93
CA THR A 15 -8.00 -18.10 5.96
C THR A 15 -7.26 -18.33 7.29
N LYS A 16 -7.94 -18.15 8.43
CA LYS A 16 -7.39 -18.41 9.78
C LYS A 16 -6.87 -19.85 9.96
N SER A 17 -7.28 -20.77 9.09
CA SER A 17 -6.83 -22.17 9.02
C SER A 17 -5.42 -22.32 8.46
N SER A 18 -4.87 -21.28 7.86
CA SER A 18 -3.54 -21.28 7.26
C SER A 18 -2.50 -21.17 8.39
N PRO A 19 -1.67 -22.21 8.61
CA PRO A 19 -0.60 -22.14 9.59
C PRO A 19 0.46 -21.15 9.08
N GLY A 20 0.40 -19.89 9.49
CA GLY A 20 1.37 -18.91 8.95
C GLY A 20 1.19 -17.46 9.35
N LEU A 21 -0.02 -16.99 9.69
CA LEU A 21 -0.18 -15.58 10.09
C LEU A 21 0.43 -15.33 11.48
N SER A 22 1.74 -15.18 11.49
CA SER A 22 2.49 -14.72 12.65
C SER A 22 2.17 -13.25 12.84
N ASP A 23 1.91 -12.84 14.09
CA ASP A 23 1.75 -11.43 14.45
C ASP A 23 2.93 -10.57 13.95
N THR A 24 4.10 -11.20 13.75
CA THR A 24 5.28 -10.56 13.16
C THR A 24 5.07 -10.14 11.70
N ILE A 25 4.42 -10.95 10.84
CA ILE A 25 4.10 -10.55 9.45
C ILE A 25 3.15 -9.37 9.46
N PHE A 26 2.09 -9.41 10.27
CA PHE A 26 1.16 -8.28 10.38
C PHE A 26 1.89 -7.00 10.79
N CYS A 27 2.72 -7.05 11.85
CA CYS A 27 3.49 -5.92 12.36
C CYS A 27 4.33 -5.23 11.28
N ARG A 28 4.98 -6.00 10.39
CA ARG A 28 5.80 -5.48 9.27
C ARG A 28 5.01 -4.57 8.32
N TRP A 29 3.71 -4.78 8.18
CA TRP A 29 2.83 -3.98 7.32
C TRP A 29 2.20 -2.78 8.03
N THR A 30 2.41 -2.61 9.33
CA THR A 30 1.75 -1.54 10.12
C THR A 30 2.41 -0.16 10.02
N GLN A 31 3.42 0.03 9.16
CA GLN A 31 4.00 1.36 8.97
C GLN A 31 3.05 2.32 8.20
N GLY A 32 3.29 3.61 8.37
CA GLY A 32 2.74 4.66 7.51
C GLY A 32 3.64 4.94 6.31
N PHE A 33 3.22 5.89 5.48
CA PHE A 33 4.05 6.53 4.47
C PHE A 33 4.92 7.60 5.14
N VAL A 34 6.21 7.29 5.31
CA VAL A 34 7.17 8.19 5.95
C VAL A 34 8.15 8.67 4.89
N PHE A 35 8.33 9.98 4.79
CA PHE A 35 9.35 10.57 3.91
C PHE A 35 10.72 10.54 4.58
N SER A 36 11.76 10.29 3.78
CA SER A 36 13.13 10.30 4.30
C SER A 36 13.57 11.69 4.70
N GLU A 37 14.30 11.77 5.82
CA GLU A 37 14.99 12.98 6.24
C GLU A 37 16.15 13.33 5.30
N SER A 38 16.75 12.32 4.67
CA SER A 38 17.93 12.48 3.79
C SER A 38 17.59 12.80 2.33
N GLU A 39 16.41 12.38 1.87
CA GLU A 39 15.90 12.62 0.51
C GLU A 39 14.40 12.89 0.59
N GLY A 40 14.02 14.16 0.54
CA GLY A 40 12.64 14.61 0.79
C GLY A 40 11.61 14.11 -0.22
N SER A 41 12.06 13.55 -1.34
CA SER A 41 11.21 12.94 -2.38
C SER A 41 11.07 11.42 -2.24
N ALA A 42 11.72 10.79 -1.26
CA ALA A 42 11.74 9.34 -1.08
C ALA A 42 10.88 8.90 0.12
N LEU A 43 10.08 7.85 -0.10
CA LEU A 43 9.39 7.12 0.96
C LEU A 43 10.30 6.04 1.56
N GLU A 44 10.29 5.92 2.88
CA GLU A 44 11.06 4.93 3.63
C GLU A 44 10.26 3.65 3.88
N GLN A 45 10.96 2.52 3.79
CA GLN A 45 10.47 1.21 4.19
C GLN A 45 11.31 0.73 5.38
N PHE A 46 10.63 0.31 6.45
CA PHE A 46 11.30 -0.15 7.67
C PHE A 46 11.47 -1.66 7.72
N GLU A 47 10.50 -2.39 7.17
CA GLU A 47 10.42 -3.85 7.24
C GLU A 47 10.11 -4.46 5.88
N GLY A 48 10.49 -5.73 5.65
CA GLY A 48 10.15 -6.45 4.43
C GLY A 48 8.63 -6.65 4.26
N GLY A 49 8.10 -6.63 3.04
CA GLY A 49 6.65 -6.83 2.79
C GLY A 49 5.95 -5.62 2.18
N PRO A 50 5.76 -4.50 2.93
CA PRO A 50 4.99 -3.34 2.47
C PRO A 50 5.56 -2.64 1.23
N CYS A 51 6.77 -2.99 0.77
CA CYS A 51 7.31 -2.57 -0.54
C CYS A 51 6.33 -2.77 -1.70
N ALA A 52 5.47 -3.79 -1.67
CA ALA A 52 4.45 -4.03 -2.70
C ALA A 52 3.42 -2.90 -2.81
N VAL A 53 3.31 -2.04 -1.78
CA VAL A 53 2.48 -0.83 -1.78
C VAL A 53 3.34 0.43 -1.88
N ILE A 54 4.43 0.50 -1.12
CA ILE A 54 5.30 1.69 -1.05
C ILE A 54 6.00 1.95 -2.39
N ALA A 55 6.50 0.92 -3.08
CA ALA A 55 7.21 1.11 -4.34
C ALA A 55 6.30 1.64 -5.47
N PRO A 56 5.06 1.14 -5.67
CA PRO A 56 4.10 1.79 -6.57
C PRO A 56 3.80 3.24 -6.20
N VAL A 57 3.52 3.53 -4.93
CA VAL A 57 3.28 4.91 -4.47
C VAL A 57 4.49 5.80 -4.76
N GLN A 58 5.71 5.34 -4.46
CA GLN A 58 6.95 6.06 -4.76
C GLN A 58 7.13 6.30 -6.28
N ALA A 59 6.84 5.31 -7.12
CA ALA A 59 6.96 5.44 -8.57
C ALA A 59 5.99 6.48 -9.14
N PHE A 60 4.72 6.48 -8.70
CA PHE A 60 3.74 7.48 -9.11
C PHE A 60 4.01 8.87 -8.51
N LEU A 61 4.58 8.93 -7.32
CA LEU A 61 5.06 10.16 -6.69
C LEU A 61 6.16 10.80 -7.55
N LEU A 62 7.16 10.00 -7.94
CA LEU A 62 8.22 10.44 -8.86
C LEU A 62 7.69 10.85 -10.23
N LYS A 63 6.67 10.14 -10.77
CA LYS A 63 6.00 10.52 -12.03
C LYS A 63 5.52 11.98 -11.96
N LYS A 64 4.81 12.34 -10.89
CA LYS A 64 4.31 13.72 -10.69
C LYS A 64 5.45 14.71 -10.49
N LEU A 65 6.41 14.36 -9.65
CA LEU A 65 7.54 15.25 -9.33
C LEU A 65 8.44 15.54 -10.53
N LEU A 66 8.70 14.54 -11.36
CA LEU A 66 9.63 14.65 -12.50
C LEU A 66 8.97 15.21 -13.76
N PHE A 67 7.66 14.98 -13.96
CA PHE A 67 6.99 15.28 -15.23
C PHE A 67 5.79 16.24 -15.12
N SER A 68 5.39 16.64 -13.91
CA SER A 68 4.31 17.62 -13.70
C SER A 68 4.80 18.91 -13.03
N SER A 69 6.04 18.94 -12.51
CA SER A 69 6.63 20.11 -11.86
C SER A 69 7.65 20.79 -12.78
N GLU A 70 7.59 22.12 -12.90
CA GLU A 70 8.57 22.93 -13.66
C GLU A 70 9.88 23.18 -12.89
N LYS A 71 10.10 22.48 -11.77
CA LYS A 71 11.26 22.71 -10.89
C LYS A 71 12.58 22.28 -11.53
N SER A 72 13.62 23.07 -11.24
CA SER A 72 15.00 22.79 -11.62
C SER A 72 15.57 21.56 -10.89
N SER A 73 15.23 21.39 -9.61
CA SER A 73 15.64 20.27 -8.76
C SER A 73 14.43 19.52 -8.23
N TRP A 74 14.32 18.24 -8.59
CA TRP A 74 13.27 17.35 -8.08
C TRP A 74 13.55 16.89 -6.64
N ARG A 75 14.78 17.07 -6.14
CA ARG A 75 15.15 16.72 -4.76
C ARG A 75 14.66 17.74 -3.74
N ASP A 76 14.38 18.96 -4.19
CA ASP A 76 13.93 20.05 -3.33
C ASP A 76 12.42 19.99 -3.13
N CYS A 77 12.01 19.08 -2.23
CA CYS A 77 10.61 18.84 -1.88
C CYS A 77 10.34 19.25 -0.42
N PRO A 78 9.82 20.47 -0.15
CA PRO A 78 9.41 20.91 1.19
C PRO A 78 8.16 20.16 1.68
N GLU A 79 7.90 20.21 2.98
CA GLU A 79 6.86 19.42 3.66
C GLU A 79 5.44 19.60 3.08
N GLU A 80 5.01 20.84 2.80
CA GLU A 80 3.69 21.09 2.20
C GLU A 80 3.54 20.45 0.81
N GLU A 81 4.61 20.45 0.02
CA GLU A 81 4.59 19.79 -1.28
C GLU A 81 4.57 18.27 -1.12
N ARG A 82 5.31 17.70 -0.16
CA ARG A 82 5.28 16.25 0.14
C ARG A 82 3.86 15.80 0.46
N LYS A 83 3.15 16.60 1.26
CA LYS A 83 1.74 16.37 1.61
C LYS A 83 0.85 16.32 0.37
N GLU A 84 0.87 17.38 -0.43
CA GLU A 84 0.06 17.44 -1.66
C GLU A 84 0.41 16.33 -2.64
N LEU A 85 1.70 16.05 -2.80
CA LEU A 85 2.21 15.05 -3.73
C LEU A 85 1.80 13.64 -3.32
N LEU A 86 1.89 13.30 -2.02
CA LEU A 86 1.41 12.03 -1.50
C LEU A 86 -0.10 11.91 -1.71
N CYS A 87 -0.90 12.87 -1.24
CA CYS A 87 -2.36 12.83 -1.37
C CYS A 87 -2.82 12.69 -2.82
N HIS A 88 -2.26 13.48 -3.74
CA HIS A 88 -2.55 13.34 -5.16
C HIS A 88 -2.14 11.99 -5.73
N THR A 89 -1.02 11.42 -5.28
CA THR A 89 -0.57 10.10 -5.72
C THR A 89 -1.51 8.99 -5.26
N LEU A 90 -1.95 9.04 -4.00
CA LEU A 90 -2.94 8.08 -3.48
C LEU A 90 -4.26 8.18 -4.27
N CYS A 91 -4.71 9.40 -4.62
CA CYS A 91 -5.88 9.60 -5.46
C CYS A 91 -5.72 9.04 -6.88
N ASP A 92 -4.58 9.26 -7.55
CA ASP A 92 -4.32 8.70 -8.90
C ASP A 92 -4.42 7.16 -8.89
N ILE A 93 -3.86 6.51 -7.86
CA ILE A 93 -3.89 5.05 -7.75
C ILE A 93 -5.31 4.54 -7.45
N LEU A 94 -6.05 5.22 -6.57
CA LEU A 94 -7.45 4.90 -6.31
C LEU A 94 -8.34 5.11 -7.54
N GLU A 95 -8.06 6.15 -8.33
CA GLU A 95 -8.72 6.41 -9.62
C GLU A 95 -8.45 5.26 -10.59
N SER A 96 -7.19 4.87 -10.76
CA SER A 96 -6.82 3.75 -11.63
C SER A 96 -7.45 2.43 -11.21
N ALA A 97 -7.62 2.18 -9.91
CA ALA A 97 -8.22 0.95 -9.39
C ALA A 97 -9.76 0.92 -9.51
N CYS A 98 -10.41 2.05 -9.77
CA CYS A 98 -11.86 2.11 -9.86
C CYS A 98 -12.35 1.45 -11.16
N CYS A 99 -13.21 0.43 -11.05
CA CYS A 99 -13.84 -0.17 -12.20
C CYS A 99 -14.97 0.73 -12.76
N ASP A 100 -15.08 0.80 -14.09
CA ASP A 100 -16.08 1.59 -14.82
C ASP A 100 -17.54 1.36 -14.38
N ASN A 101 -17.83 0.19 -13.80
CA ASN A 101 -19.20 -0.22 -13.44
C ASN A 101 -19.60 0.03 -11.97
N SER A 102 -18.65 0.31 -11.06
CA SER A 102 -18.94 0.47 -9.62
C SER A 102 -19.02 1.93 -9.17
N GLY A 103 -18.42 2.86 -9.90
CA GLY A 103 -18.60 4.32 -9.80
C GLY A 103 -18.38 4.95 -8.41
N SER A 104 -17.77 4.24 -7.46
CA SER A 104 -17.52 4.77 -6.11
C SER A 104 -16.15 4.37 -5.59
N TYR A 105 -15.52 5.33 -4.93
CA TYR A 105 -14.23 5.18 -4.26
C TYR A 105 -14.45 4.82 -2.81
N CYS A 106 -13.60 3.97 -2.24
CA CYS A 106 -13.64 3.62 -0.83
C CYS A 106 -12.39 4.12 -0.12
N LEU A 107 -12.56 4.82 1.00
CA LEU A 107 -11.47 5.08 1.96
C LEU A 107 -11.70 4.28 3.23
N VAL A 108 -10.63 3.64 3.70
CA VAL A 108 -10.59 2.97 4.98
C VAL A 108 -9.86 3.85 5.98
N SER A 109 -10.50 4.08 7.11
CA SER A 109 -9.93 4.80 8.25
C SER A 109 -9.94 3.93 9.49
N TRP A 110 -9.04 4.22 10.42
CA TRP A 110 -8.97 3.51 11.68
C TRP A 110 -9.53 4.36 12.81
N LEU A 111 -10.55 3.86 13.52
CA LEU A 111 -11.10 4.57 14.67
C LEU A 111 -10.11 4.48 15.83
N ARG A 112 -9.35 5.56 16.05
CA ARG A 112 -8.53 5.68 17.25
C ARG A 112 -9.48 5.69 18.44
N GLY A 113 -9.45 4.63 19.26
CA GLY A 113 -10.11 4.68 20.56
C GLY A 113 -9.58 5.92 21.29
N LYS A 114 -10.45 6.71 21.91
CA LYS A 114 -10.02 7.75 22.85
C LYS A 114 -9.30 7.02 23.99
N THR A 115 -7.99 6.81 23.88
CA THR A 115 -7.16 6.52 25.03
C THR A 115 -7.16 7.78 25.86
N THR A 116 -7.68 7.68 27.06
CA THR A 116 -7.68 8.71 28.10
C THR A 116 -6.24 8.97 28.53
N GLU A 117 -5.47 9.70 27.72
CA GLU A 117 -4.16 10.25 28.08
C GLU A 117 -4.08 11.75 27.78
N GLU A 118 -5.22 12.43 27.86
CA GLU A 118 -5.28 13.89 27.96
C GLU A 118 -6.07 14.23 29.21
N THR A 119 -5.39 14.21 30.37
CA THR A 119 -5.57 15.08 31.55
C THR A 119 -5.01 14.40 32.81
N ALA A 120 -3.69 14.44 32.97
CA ALA A 120 -3.09 14.52 34.30
C ALA A 120 -2.20 15.76 34.31
N SER A 121 -2.86 16.89 34.51
CA SER A 121 -2.26 18.19 34.76
C SER A 121 -1.22 18.09 35.88
N ILE A 122 -0.01 18.53 35.55
CA ILE A 122 1.09 18.83 36.45
C ILE A 122 0.58 19.77 37.55
N SER A 123 0.57 19.30 38.81
CA SER A 123 0.61 20.17 39.99
C SER A 123 1.89 19.87 40.74
N GLY A 124 2.70 20.90 40.97
CA GLY A 124 4.06 20.77 41.49
C GLY A 124 4.13 20.66 43.01
N SER A 125 5.12 19.91 43.50
CA SER A 125 6.18 20.33 44.45
C SER A 125 6.99 19.12 44.95
N PRO A 126 8.22 19.30 45.47
CA PRO A 126 9.32 18.34 45.30
C PRO A 126 9.67 17.55 46.57
N ALA A 127 10.11 16.29 46.44
CA ALA A 127 11.15 15.68 47.27
C ALA A 127 11.47 14.21 46.87
N GLU A 128 12.77 13.94 46.77
CA GLU A 128 13.48 12.69 47.10
C GLU A 128 13.39 11.45 46.19
N SER A 129 14.39 11.36 45.30
CA SER A 129 15.33 10.22 45.14
C SER A 129 14.81 8.80 45.48
N SER A 130 14.57 7.99 44.44
CA SER A 130 15.27 6.71 44.29
C SER A 130 15.20 6.22 42.83
N CYS A 131 16.30 5.68 42.35
CA CYS A 131 16.45 5.17 40.99
C CYS A 131 15.69 3.85 40.83
N GLN A 132 14.67 3.80 39.97
CA GLN A 132 14.26 2.56 39.29
C GLN A 132 13.93 2.87 37.84
N VAL A 133 14.64 2.16 36.96
CA VAL A 133 14.57 2.22 35.51
C VAL A 133 13.16 1.83 35.08
N GLU A 134 12.39 2.78 34.54
CA GLU A 134 11.10 2.54 33.91
C GLU A 134 11.28 1.80 32.58
N HIS A 135 11.39 0.48 32.67
CA HIS A 135 11.20 -0.46 31.56
C HIS A 135 9.70 -0.79 31.41
N SER A 136 8.83 0.21 31.47
CA SER A 136 7.37 0.00 31.58
C SER A 136 6.53 0.68 30.50
N SER A 137 7.12 1.51 29.63
CA SER A 137 6.38 2.21 28.56
C SER A 137 6.49 1.55 27.17
N ALA A 138 7.41 0.58 26.99
CA ALA A 138 7.56 -0.12 25.71
C ALA A 138 6.56 -1.29 25.52
N LEU A 139 6.07 -1.89 26.60
CA LEU A 139 5.20 -3.09 26.57
C LEU A 139 3.71 -2.76 26.37
N ALA A 140 3.28 -1.51 26.55
CA ALA A 140 1.87 -1.12 26.39
C ALA A 140 1.49 -0.74 24.95
N VAL A 141 2.47 -0.55 24.06
CA VAL A 141 2.27 -0.28 22.62
C VAL A 141 2.11 -1.58 21.81
N GLU A 142 2.29 -2.73 22.46
CA GLU A 142 2.40 -4.05 21.84
C GLU A 142 1.07 -4.76 21.51
N GLU A 143 -0.11 -4.24 21.89
CA GLU A 143 -1.40 -4.91 21.59
C GLU A 143 -2.43 -4.00 20.90
N LEU A 144 -2.06 -3.50 19.73
CA LEU A 144 -3.05 -3.15 18.69
C LEU A 144 -3.28 -4.31 17.73
N GLY A 145 -3.05 -5.55 18.19
CA GLY A 145 -2.94 -6.79 17.43
C GLY A 145 -3.96 -6.98 16.31
N PHE A 146 -3.63 -7.89 15.39
CA PHE A 146 -4.34 -8.14 14.13
C PHE A 146 -5.88 -8.04 14.26
N GLU A 147 -6.47 -8.69 15.26
CA GLU A 147 -7.92 -8.67 15.46
C GLU A 147 -8.47 -7.29 15.85
N ARG A 148 -7.79 -6.55 16.73
CA ARG A 148 -8.21 -5.23 17.18
C ARG A 148 -8.11 -4.19 16.07
N PHE A 149 -7.06 -4.25 15.25
CA PHE A 149 -6.94 -3.40 14.08
C PHE A 149 -8.17 -3.57 13.16
N HIS A 150 -8.45 -4.80 12.74
CA HIS A 150 -9.57 -5.11 11.85
C HIS A 150 -10.95 -4.88 12.47
N ALA A 151 -11.09 -4.98 13.79
CA ALA A 151 -12.34 -4.65 14.48
C ALA A 151 -12.68 -3.15 14.44
N LEU A 152 -11.69 -2.28 14.24
CA LEU A 152 -11.81 -0.83 14.33
C LEU A 152 -11.68 -0.10 12.98
N ILE A 153 -11.53 -0.83 11.87
CA ILE A 153 -11.55 -0.21 10.54
C ILE A 153 -12.97 0.26 10.21
N GLN A 154 -13.05 1.44 9.59
CA GLN A 154 -14.27 2.03 9.09
C GLN A 154 -14.11 2.33 7.60
N ARG A 155 -15.18 2.14 6.83
CA ARG A 155 -15.22 2.41 5.40
C ARG A 155 -16.11 3.62 5.12
N ARG A 156 -15.63 4.53 4.30
CA ARG A 156 -16.41 5.61 3.70
C ARG A 156 -16.37 5.49 2.18
N SER A 157 -17.49 5.79 1.53
CA SER A 157 -17.61 5.71 0.06
C SER A 157 -17.88 7.09 -0.52
N PHE A 158 -17.25 7.39 -1.66
CA PHE A 158 -17.31 8.68 -2.37
C PHE A 158 -17.74 8.46 -3.80
N ARG A 159 -18.53 9.38 -4.37
CA ARG A 159 -19.09 9.22 -5.73
C ARG A 159 -18.33 10.02 -6.79
N SER A 160 -17.50 10.96 -6.38
CA SER A 160 -16.70 11.77 -7.28
C SER A 160 -15.24 11.80 -6.87
N LEU A 161 -14.36 11.99 -7.85
CA LEU A 161 -12.94 12.14 -7.62
C LEU A 161 -12.63 13.41 -6.80
N SER A 162 -13.45 14.46 -6.93
CA SER A 162 -13.29 15.68 -6.14
C SER A 162 -13.50 15.42 -4.65
N GLU A 163 -14.61 14.78 -4.29
CA GLU A 163 -14.89 14.40 -2.90
C GLU A 163 -13.82 13.48 -2.33
N LEU A 164 -13.30 12.55 -3.15
CA LEU A 164 -12.20 11.68 -2.76
C LEU A 164 -10.93 12.48 -2.45
N LYS A 165 -10.56 13.42 -3.32
CA LYS A 165 -9.36 14.27 -3.14
C LYS A 165 -9.43 15.07 -1.85
N ASP A 166 -10.57 15.70 -1.58
CA ASP A 166 -10.79 16.44 -0.34
C ASP A 166 -10.65 15.52 0.88
N ALA A 167 -11.29 14.35 0.84
CA ALA A 167 -11.23 13.39 1.94
C ALA A 167 -9.82 12.79 2.18
N VAL A 168 -9.05 12.51 1.12
CA VAL A 168 -7.67 12.04 1.23
C VAL A 168 -6.77 13.11 1.83
N LEU A 169 -6.97 14.38 1.44
CA LEU A 169 -6.22 15.52 1.96
C LEU A 169 -6.54 15.79 3.44
N ASP A 170 -7.82 15.77 3.81
CA ASP A 170 -8.29 15.94 5.19
C ASP A 170 -7.72 14.87 6.14
N GLN A 171 -7.45 13.67 5.61
CA GLN A 171 -6.89 12.56 6.36
C GLN A 171 -5.37 12.44 6.25
N TYR A 172 -4.65 13.48 5.80
CA TYR A 172 -3.20 13.41 5.56
C TYR A 172 -2.40 12.77 6.71
N SER A 173 -2.67 13.19 7.95
CA SER A 173 -1.96 12.69 9.13
C SER A 173 -2.14 11.18 9.33
N MET A 174 -3.24 10.60 8.87
CA MET A 174 -3.50 9.16 8.96
C MET A 174 -2.54 8.36 8.09
N TRP A 175 -2.17 8.88 6.91
CA TRP A 175 -1.32 8.16 5.95
C TRP A 175 0.11 8.01 6.46
N GLY A 176 0.63 8.98 7.20
CA GLY A 176 1.97 8.91 7.82
C GLY A 176 2.02 8.16 9.15
N ASN A 177 0.87 7.92 9.77
CA ASN A 177 0.78 7.24 11.06
C ASN A 177 0.80 5.70 10.94
N LYS A 178 0.89 5.02 12.09
CA LYS A 178 0.73 3.56 12.18
C LYS A 178 -0.53 3.12 11.44
N PHE A 179 -0.39 2.08 10.62
CA PHE A 179 -1.34 1.49 9.68
C PHE A 179 -1.60 2.26 8.38
N GLY A 180 -0.96 3.40 8.13
CA GLY A 180 -1.23 4.20 6.94
C GLY A 180 -1.11 3.43 5.62
N VAL A 181 -0.11 2.57 5.48
CA VAL A 181 0.08 1.71 4.30
C VAL A 181 -1.06 0.69 4.16
N LEU A 182 -1.45 0.02 5.25
CA LEU A 182 -2.56 -0.94 5.25
C LEU A 182 -3.92 -0.29 4.99
N LEU A 183 -4.17 0.88 5.56
CA LEU A 183 -5.39 1.64 5.33
C LEU A 183 -5.52 2.05 3.87
N PHE A 184 -4.41 2.48 3.26
CA PHE A 184 -4.39 2.78 1.83
C PHE A 184 -4.58 1.52 0.98
N LEU A 185 -3.88 0.42 1.29
CA LEU A 185 -4.09 -0.86 0.63
C LEU A 185 -5.57 -1.27 0.65
N TYR A 186 -6.22 -1.23 1.80
CA TYR A 186 -7.62 -1.61 1.92
C TYR A 186 -8.55 -0.65 1.18
N SER A 187 -8.19 0.63 1.11
CA SER A 187 -8.90 1.62 0.30
C SER A 187 -8.87 1.25 -1.18
N VAL A 188 -7.70 0.84 -1.70
CA VAL A 188 -7.55 0.38 -3.09
C VAL A 188 -8.37 -0.89 -3.34
N LEU A 189 -8.22 -1.91 -2.49
CA LEU A 189 -8.90 -3.20 -2.67
C LEU A 189 -10.44 -3.04 -2.65
N LEU A 190 -10.96 -2.21 -1.76
CA LEU A 190 -12.40 -1.94 -1.68
C LEU A 190 -12.90 -1.03 -2.81
N THR A 191 -12.06 -0.15 -3.34
CA THR A 191 -12.38 0.66 -4.53
C THR A 191 -12.45 -0.21 -5.79
N LYS A 192 -11.52 -1.16 -5.94
CA LYS A 192 -11.55 -2.17 -7.02
C LYS A 192 -12.73 -3.13 -6.87
N GLY A 193 -13.02 -3.53 -5.63
CA GLY A 193 -14.02 -4.53 -5.28
C GLY A 193 -13.43 -5.94 -5.19
N ILE A 194 -13.71 -6.64 -4.09
CA ILE A 194 -13.16 -7.96 -3.77
C ILE A 194 -13.47 -8.98 -4.88
N GLU A 195 -14.71 -9.03 -5.36
CA GLU A 195 -15.11 -9.97 -6.41
C GLU A 195 -14.42 -9.68 -7.75
N ASN A 196 -14.18 -8.40 -8.08
CA ASN A 196 -13.41 -8.06 -9.29
C ASN A 196 -11.97 -8.54 -9.18
N ILE A 197 -11.35 -8.40 -8.01
CA ILE A 197 -9.99 -8.90 -7.76
C ILE A 197 -9.96 -10.43 -7.90
N LYS A 198 -10.90 -11.15 -7.27
CA LYS A 198 -11.00 -12.61 -7.37
C LYS A 198 -11.20 -13.10 -8.81
N ASN A 199 -11.86 -12.31 -9.66
CA ASN A 199 -12.05 -12.63 -11.07
C ASN A 199 -10.80 -12.31 -11.94
N GLU A 200 -9.87 -11.50 -11.43
CA GLU A 200 -8.64 -11.11 -12.14
C GLU A 200 -7.42 -11.95 -11.75
N ILE A 201 -7.37 -12.45 -10.50
CA ILE A 201 -6.28 -13.31 -10.01
C ILE A 201 -6.41 -14.74 -10.54
N GLU A 202 -5.26 -15.40 -10.72
CA GLU A 202 -5.21 -16.78 -11.24
C GLU A 202 -5.72 -17.82 -10.24
N ASP A 203 -5.32 -17.70 -8.97
CA ASP A 203 -5.78 -18.55 -7.87
C ASP A 203 -6.33 -17.69 -6.74
N ALA A 204 -7.65 -17.71 -6.57
CA ALA A 204 -8.33 -16.95 -5.52
C ALA A 204 -8.23 -17.58 -4.12
N SER A 205 -7.61 -18.75 -4.00
CA SER A 205 -7.30 -19.37 -2.71
C SER A 205 -5.98 -18.87 -2.11
N GLU A 206 -5.09 -18.31 -2.94
CA GLU A 206 -3.83 -17.72 -2.50
C GLU A 206 -4.03 -16.28 -2.02
N PRO A 207 -3.52 -15.91 -0.83
CA PRO A 207 -3.66 -14.56 -0.30
C PRO A 207 -2.76 -13.55 -1.02
N LEU A 208 -3.15 -12.27 -0.99
CA LEU A 208 -2.34 -11.20 -1.58
C LEU A 208 -1.04 -10.92 -0.81
N ILE A 209 -0.97 -11.29 0.47
CA ILE A 209 0.24 -11.27 1.28
C ILE A 209 0.60 -12.71 1.60
N ASP A 210 1.80 -13.12 1.18
CA ASP A 210 2.32 -14.46 1.42
C ASP A 210 2.33 -14.77 2.93
N PRO A 211 1.69 -15.87 3.38
CA PRO A 211 1.50 -16.15 4.79
C PRO A 211 2.78 -16.65 5.47
N VAL A 212 3.84 -17.00 4.73
CA VAL A 212 5.09 -17.53 5.27
C VAL A 212 6.15 -16.44 5.34
N TYR A 213 6.29 -15.68 4.27
CA TYR A 213 7.34 -14.68 4.07
C TYR A 213 6.84 -13.24 4.19
N GLY A 214 5.53 -13.00 4.10
CA GLY A 214 4.93 -11.67 4.23
C GLY A 214 5.14 -10.74 3.04
N HIS A 215 5.50 -11.28 1.88
CA HIS A 215 5.67 -10.53 0.63
C HIS A 215 4.32 -10.26 -0.03
N GLY A 216 4.16 -9.09 -0.65
CA GLY A 216 2.98 -8.83 -1.49
C GLY A 216 3.08 -9.59 -2.82
N SER A 217 1.97 -10.14 -3.29
CA SER A 217 1.87 -10.89 -4.54
C SER A 217 2.06 -10.00 -5.77
N GLN A 218 2.36 -10.63 -6.91
CA GLN A 218 2.42 -9.90 -8.19
C GLN A 218 1.09 -9.26 -8.57
N SER A 219 -0.04 -9.91 -8.24
CA SER A 219 -1.39 -9.37 -8.42
C SER A 219 -1.60 -8.07 -7.67
N LEU A 220 -1.10 -7.98 -6.42
CA LEU A 220 -1.17 -6.76 -5.64
C LEU A 220 -0.33 -5.64 -6.26
N ILE A 221 0.89 -5.96 -6.70
CA ILE A 221 1.77 -4.99 -7.37
C ILE A 221 1.11 -4.47 -8.65
N ASN A 222 0.59 -5.37 -9.49
CA ASN A 222 -0.08 -5.01 -10.74
C ASN A 222 -1.34 -4.17 -10.48
N LEU A 223 -2.13 -4.48 -9.45
CA LEU A 223 -3.29 -3.67 -9.07
C LEU A 223 -2.90 -2.21 -8.78
N LEU A 224 -1.80 -2.00 -8.05
CA LEU A 224 -1.35 -0.64 -7.74
C LEU A 224 -0.69 0.06 -8.94
N LEU A 225 -0.15 -0.70 -9.89
CA LEU A 225 0.51 -0.17 -11.09
C LEU A 225 -0.46 0.17 -12.22
N THR A 226 -1.49 -0.64 -12.41
CA THR A 226 -2.34 -0.61 -13.61
C THR A 226 -3.83 -0.62 -13.29
N GLY A 227 -4.23 -0.69 -12.02
CA GLY A 227 -5.65 -0.84 -11.65
C GLY A 227 -6.23 -2.24 -11.88
N HIS A 228 -5.41 -3.21 -12.28
CA HIS A 228 -5.82 -4.59 -12.56
C HIS A 228 -4.98 -5.58 -11.76
N ALA A 229 -5.64 -6.49 -11.03
CA ALA A 229 -5.01 -7.46 -10.14
C ALA A 229 -4.54 -8.75 -10.86
N VAL A 230 -4.26 -8.69 -12.16
CA VAL A 230 -3.79 -9.85 -12.91
C VAL A 230 -2.46 -10.35 -12.35
N SER A 231 -2.28 -11.67 -12.23
CA SER A 231 -1.06 -12.26 -11.64
C SER A 231 0.17 -12.16 -12.55
N ASN A 232 -0.05 -11.93 -13.84
CA ASN A 232 0.97 -12.07 -14.87
C ASN A 232 1.53 -10.74 -15.37
N VAL A 233 2.78 -10.78 -15.84
CA VAL A 233 3.55 -9.60 -16.26
C VAL A 233 3.74 -9.47 -17.77
N TRP A 234 3.04 -10.29 -18.57
CA TRP A 234 3.10 -10.25 -20.02
C TRP A 234 1.91 -9.51 -20.64
N ASP A 235 2.06 -9.13 -21.92
CA ASP A 235 1.00 -8.46 -22.67
C ASP A 235 -0.09 -9.45 -23.10
N GLY A 236 -1.35 -9.06 -22.91
CA GLY A 236 -2.54 -9.75 -23.35
C GLY A 236 -2.82 -11.08 -22.64
N ASP A 237 -4.03 -11.59 -22.86
CA ASP A 237 -4.42 -12.89 -22.34
C ASP A 237 -3.70 -14.01 -23.10
N ARG A 238 -3.43 -15.11 -22.41
CA ARG A 238 -2.90 -16.34 -22.99
C ARG A 238 -3.83 -17.50 -22.68
N GLU A 239 -3.80 -18.51 -23.53
CA GLU A 239 -4.50 -19.77 -23.30
C GLU A 239 -3.47 -20.87 -23.11
N CYS A 240 -3.59 -21.63 -22.03
CA CYS A 240 -2.71 -22.76 -21.72
C CYS A 240 -3.58 -23.95 -21.30
N SER A 241 -3.58 -25.02 -22.11
CA SER A 241 -4.33 -26.25 -21.82
C SER A 241 -5.82 -26.03 -21.51
N GLY A 242 -6.46 -25.07 -22.20
CA GLY A 242 -7.87 -24.71 -21.99
C GLY A 242 -8.13 -23.77 -20.81
N MET A 243 -7.09 -23.37 -20.07
CA MET A 243 -7.15 -22.33 -19.04
C MET A 243 -6.79 -20.97 -19.64
N LYS A 244 -7.63 -19.97 -19.40
CA LYS A 244 -7.37 -18.59 -19.77
C LYS A 244 -6.54 -17.91 -18.68
N LEU A 245 -5.33 -17.47 -19.02
CA LEU A 245 -4.43 -16.74 -18.15
C LEU A 245 -4.47 -15.26 -18.52
N LEU A 246 -4.92 -14.42 -17.60
CA LEU A 246 -5.03 -12.98 -17.83
C LEU A 246 -3.65 -12.32 -17.80
N GLY A 247 -3.40 -11.41 -18.73
CA GLY A 247 -2.19 -10.58 -18.78
C GLY A 247 -2.49 -9.09 -18.64
N ILE A 248 -1.52 -8.25 -18.98
CA ILE A 248 -1.64 -6.79 -18.99
C ILE A 248 -2.22 -6.34 -20.34
N HIS A 249 -3.26 -5.51 -20.35
CA HIS A 249 -3.95 -5.11 -21.58
C HIS A 249 -3.58 -3.73 -22.10
N GLU A 250 -2.92 -2.91 -21.29
CA GLU A 250 -2.56 -1.53 -21.66
C GLU A 250 -1.18 -1.12 -21.18
N GLN A 251 -0.56 -0.20 -21.91
CA GLN A 251 0.74 0.38 -21.56
C GLN A 251 0.63 1.18 -20.25
N ALA A 252 1.37 0.72 -19.23
CA ALA A 252 1.34 1.30 -17.90
C ALA A 252 1.99 2.69 -17.86
N ALA A 253 1.57 3.52 -16.91
CA ALA A 253 2.17 4.83 -16.69
C ALA A 253 3.61 4.70 -16.16
N VAL A 254 3.80 3.82 -15.18
CA VAL A 254 5.10 3.40 -14.66
C VAL A 254 5.26 1.89 -14.86
N GLY A 255 6.46 1.45 -15.15
CA GLY A 255 6.75 0.09 -15.58
C GLY A 255 7.06 -0.87 -14.45
N PHE A 256 7.23 -2.13 -14.82
CA PHE A 256 7.72 -3.19 -13.94
C PHE A 256 8.78 -4.00 -14.67
N LEU A 257 9.84 -4.35 -13.95
CA LEU A 257 10.91 -5.25 -14.38
C LEU A 257 11.15 -6.25 -13.25
N THR A 258 11.69 -7.43 -13.57
CA THR A 258 12.01 -8.42 -12.54
C THR A 258 13.28 -9.17 -12.86
N LEU A 259 14.06 -9.48 -11.82
CA LEU A 259 15.21 -10.38 -11.88
C LEU A 259 14.82 -11.75 -12.48
N MET A 260 13.59 -12.20 -12.26
CA MET A 260 13.09 -13.47 -12.79
C MET A 260 13.11 -13.53 -14.32
N GLU A 261 12.98 -12.39 -14.99
CA GLU A 261 13.15 -12.34 -16.45
C GLU A 261 14.62 -12.47 -16.86
N ALA A 262 15.54 -11.82 -16.15
CA ALA A 262 16.98 -11.95 -16.42
C ALA A 262 17.44 -13.41 -16.21
N LEU A 263 16.84 -14.10 -15.24
CA LEU A 263 17.04 -15.53 -14.96
C LEU A 263 16.24 -16.45 -15.90
N ARG A 264 15.46 -15.89 -16.83
CA ARG A 264 14.66 -16.61 -17.85
C ARG A 264 13.51 -17.46 -17.29
N TYR A 265 13.03 -17.16 -16.08
CA TYR A 265 11.84 -17.80 -15.50
C TYR A 265 10.54 -17.23 -16.06
N CYS A 266 10.53 -15.95 -16.43
CA CYS A 266 9.37 -15.32 -17.06
C CYS A 266 9.79 -14.34 -18.16
N LYS A 267 8.81 -13.77 -18.87
CA LYS A 267 9.02 -12.70 -19.84
C LYS A 267 8.06 -11.56 -19.51
N VAL A 268 8.60 -10.39 -19.17
CA VAL A 268 7.81 -9.18 -18.97
C VAL A 268 7.42 -8.62 -20.34
N GLY A 269 6.15 -8.23 -20.44
CA GLY A 269 5.53 -7.66 -21.64
C GLY A 269 5.98 -6.23 -21.93
N SER A 270 5.77 -5.79 -23.16
CA SER A 270 6.09 -4.43 -23.60
C SER A 270 5.28 -3.37 -22.86
N TYR A 271 4.07 -3.68 -22.39
CA TYR A 271 3.22 -2.76 -21.66
C TYR A 271 3.76 -2.39 -20.27
N LEU A 272 4.59 -3.26 -19.67
CA LEU A 272 5.29 -2.99 -18.41
C LEU A 272 6.77 -2.62 -18.63
N LYS A 273 7.42 -3.15 -19.67
CA LYS A 273 8.82 -2.83 -19.98
C LYS A 273 9.03 -1.45 -20.56
N SER A 274 8.08 -0.98 -21.36
CA SER A 274 8.14 0.30 -22.06
C SER A 274 7.02 1.20 -21.54
N PRO A 275 7.07 1.66 -20.28
CA PRO A 275 6.04 2.51 -19.70
C PRO A 275 5.99 3.90 -20.36
N LYS A 276 4.88 4.61 -20.14
CA LYS A 276 4.67 5.98 -20.65
C LYS A 276 5.68 6.98 -20.07
N PHE A 277 6.06 6.78 -18.81
CA PHE A 277 7.11 7.56 -18.13
C PHE A 277 8.28 6.63 -17.82
N PRO A 278 9.54 7.07 -17.99
CA PRO A 278 10.74 6.26 -17.78
C PRO A 278 11.01 6.03 -16.27
N ILE A 279 10.08 5.36 -15.62
CA ILE A 279 10.06 4.97 -14.20
C ILE A 279 9.61 3.52 -14.16
N TRP A 280 10.33 2.68 -13.42
CA TRP A 280 10.06 1.25 -13.26
C TRP A 280 10.16 0.86 -11.79
N ILE A 281 9.33 -0.09 -11.38
CA ILE A 281 9.62 -0.92 -10.23
C ILE A 281 10.43 -2.11 -10.70
N VAL A 282 11.52 -2.41 -10.01
CA VAL A 282 12.39 -3.56 -10.28
C VAL A 282 12.25 -4.54 -9.12
N GLY A 283 11.63 -5.70 -9.40
CA GLY A 283 11.56 -6.81 -8.46
C GLY A 283 12.85 -7.61 -8.43
N SER A 284 13.54 -7.60 -7.29
CA SER A 284 14.63 -8.52 -6.97
C SER A 284 14.07 -9.77 -6.26
N GLU A 285 14.92 -10.58 -5.62
CA GLU A 285 14.48 -11.83 -4.96
C GLU A 285 13.40 -11.58 -3.90
N THR A 286 13.55 -10.53 -3.09
CA THR A 286 12.68 -10.28 -1.92
C THR A 286 12.29 -8.80 -1.74
N HIS A 287 12.74 -7.92 -2.64
CA HIS A 287 12.59 -6.47 -2.49
C HIS A 287 12.25 -5.79 -3.83
N LEU A 288 11.46 -4.73 -3.76
CA LEU A 288 11.10 -3.88 -4.89
C LEU A 288 11.84 -2.55 -4.82
N THR A 289 12.55 -2.20 -5.89
CA THR A 289 13.29 -0.93 -5.99
C THR A 289 12.71 -0.07 -7.09
N VAL A 290 12.56 1.22 -6.86
CA VAL A 290 12.15 2.16 -7.92
C VAL A 290 13.38 2.65 -8.68
N PHE A 291 13.38 2.46 -9.99
CA PHE A 291 14.40 2.93 -10.92
C PHE A 291 13.77 3.92 -11.90
N PHE A 292 14.47 4.98 -12.27
CA PHE A 292 13.99 5.94 -13.25
C PHE A 292 15.13 6.58 -14.04
N ALA A 293 14.81 7.15 -15.20
CA ALA A 293 15.73 7.95 -16.00
C ALA A 293 15.10 9.32 -16.27
N LYS A 294 15.90 10.40 -16.11
CA LYS A 294 15.52 11.78 -16.44
C LYS A 294 16.39 12.29 -17.58
#